data_AF-A0A6N4T5C3-F1
#
_entry.id   AF-A0A6N4T5C3-F1
#
_cell.length_a   1.000
_cell.length_b   1.000
_cell.length_c   1.000
_cell.angle_alpha   90.00
_cell.angle_beta   90.00
_cell.angle_gamma   90.00
#
_symmetry.space_group_name_H-M   'P 1'
#
loop_
_entity.id
_entity.type
_entity.pdbx_description
1 polymer ?
#
loop_
_entity_poly.entity_id
_entity_poly.type
_entity_poly.pdbx_seq_one_letter_code
_entity_poly.pdbx_strand_id
1 'polypeptide(L)'
;MLNTIGNTNTTVPSPVSAQPEILSLSPFEQRLSRALADLRNGRPVLLMDDFDRENEADLIVAAEKITVESMARLIRDCSGIVCLCLTDEKLQQLDLPPWSATMKAVMAQLSRCL
;
A
#
# COMPACT_ATOMS: atom_id res chain seq x y z
N MET A 1 -42.85 -46.37 10.23
CA MET A 1 -42.31 -45.31 9.34
C MET A 1 -40.80 -45.29 9.53
N LEU A 2 -40.09 -46.04 8.69
CA LEU A 2 -38.63 -45.98 8.59
C LEU A 2 -38.27 -44.69 7.84
N ASN A 3 -37.21 -44.02 8.29
CA ASN A 3 -36.12 -43.63 7.39
C ASN A 3 -34.83 -43.42 8.19
N THR A 4 -34.03 -44.48 8.18
CA THR A 4 -32.58 -44.44 8.27
C THR A 4 -32.02 -44.01 6.91
N ILE A 5 -30.96 -43.19 6.91
CA ILE A 5 -29.77 -43.12 6.02
C ILE A 5 -29.10 -41.79 6.44
N GLY A 6 -27.97 -41.73 7.12
CA GLY A 6 -26.72 -42.40 6.77
C GLY A 6 -25.94 -41.52 5.78
N ASN A 7 -25.29 -40.45 6.26
CA ASN A 7 -24.15 -39.88 5.54
C ASN A 7 -23.08 -39.41 6.53
N THR A 8 -22.17 -40.31 6.85
CA THR A 8 -20.84 -40.00 7.35
C THR A 8 -20.01 -39.48 6.19
N ASN A 9 -19.93 -38.16 6.04
CA ASN A 9 -18.88 -37.56 5.23
C ASN A 9 -17.97 -36.73 6.13
N THR A 10 -17.08 -37.45 6.82
CA THR A 10 -15.77 -36.97 7.21
C THR A 10 -15.03 -36.50 5.95
N THR A 11 -15.04 -35.21 5.69
CA THR A 11 -13.97 -34.55 4.95
C THR A 11 -13.19 -33.70 5.92
N VAL A 12 -12.02 -34.23 6.28
CA VAL A 12 -10.92 -33.54 6.94
C VAL A 12 -10.62 -32.23 6.18
N PRO A 13 -10.37 -31.10 6.84
CA PRO A 13 -10.11 -29.84 6.17
C PRO A 13 -8.84 -29.94 5.31
N SER A 14 -8.93 -29.56 4.03
CA SER A 14 -7.76 -29.39 3.18
C SER A 14 -6.89 -28.23 3.70
N PRO A 15 -5.56 -28.38 3.82
CA PRO A 15 -4.68 -27.31 4.28
C PRO A 15 -4.19 -26.43 3.13
N VAL A 16 -4.02 -25.12 3.42
CA VAL A 16 -3.46 -24.02 2.60
C VAL A 16 -4.47 -23.40 1.61
N SER A 17 -4.93 -22.16 1.74
CA SER A 17 -4.27 -20.92 2.21
C SER A 17 -5.25 -20.06 3.01
N ALA A 18 -4.85 -19.67 4.22
CA ALA A 18 -5.54 -18.63 4.96
C ALA A 18 -5.42 -17.32 4.17
N GLN A 19 -6.52 -16.81 3.59
CA GLN A 19 -6.63 -15.41 3.22
C GLN A 19 -7.30 -14.67 4.38
N PRO A 20 -6.55 -13.97 5.25
CA PRO A 20 -7.16 -13.27 6.37
C PRO A 20 -7.74 -11.94 5.86
N GLU A 21 -9.07 -11.80 5.96
CA GLU A 21 -9.77 -10.54 6.26
C GLU A 21 -9.61 -9.26 5.39
N ILE A 22 -9.23 -9.33 4.11
CA ILE A 22 -9.40 -8.15 3.20
C ILE A 22 -10.90 -7.87 2.91
N LEU A 23 -11.76 -8.85 3.22
CA LEU A 23 -13.18 -8.89 2.86
C LEU A 23 -14.10 -7.86 3.57
N SER A 24 -13.57 -6.95 4.39
CA SER A 24 -14.36 -5.92 5.09
C SER A 24 -14.00 -4.47 4.72
N LEU A 25 -13.12 -4.25 3.75
CA LEU A 25 -12.76 -2.90 3.32
C LEU A 25 -13.94 -2.21 2.62
N SER A 26 -14.18 -0.93 2.93
CA SER A 26 -15.15 -0.11 2.19
C SER A 26 -14.81 -0.09 0.69
N PRO A 27 -15.78 0.10 -0.22
CA PRO A 27 -15.54 0.10 -1.67
C PRO A 27 -14.33 0.93 -2.13
N PHE A 28 -13.65 0.48 -3.18
CA PHE A 28 -12.41 1.12 -3.68
C PHE A 28 -12.55 2.62 -3.87
N GLU A 29 -13.58 3.07 -4.59
CA GLU A 29 -13.86 4.50 -4.82
C GLU A 29 -13.95 5.31 -3.53
N GLN A 30 -14.54 4.72 -2.48
CA GLN A 30 -14.64 5.39 -1.18
C GLN A 30 -13.26 5.48 -0.50
N ARG A 31 -12.45 4.42 -0.58
CA ARG A 31 -11.08 4.43 -0.03
C ARG A 31 -10.20 5.43 -0.76
N LEU A 32 -10.24 5.42 -2.09
CA LEU A 32 -9.48 6.34 -2.92
C LEU A 32 -9.90 7.79 -2.65
N SER A 33 -11.21 8.07 -2.62
CA SER A 33 -11.74 9.41 -2.31
C SER A 33 -11.29 9.90 -0.94
N ARG A 34 -11.34 9.03 0.09
CA ARG A 34 -10.85 9.33 1.44
C ARG A 34 -9.35 9.57 1.47
N ALA A 35 -8.56 8.70 0.84
CA ALA A 35 -7.11 8.84 0.75
C ALA A 35 -6.70 10.16 0.09
N LEU A 36 -7.35 10.55 -1.00
CA LEU A 36 -7.10 11.83 -1.66
C LEU A 36 -7.48 13.03 -0.77
N ALA A 37 -8.58 12.94 -0.02
CA ALA A 37 -8.96 13.96 0.95
C ALA A 37 -7.95 14.06 2.11
N ASP A 38 -7.43 12.93 2.57
CA ASP A 38 -6.44 12.84 3.64
C ASP A 38 -5.11 13.47 3.22
N LEU A 39 -4.59 13.08 2.06
CA LEU A 39 -3.37 13.67 1.49
C LEU A 39 -3.51 15.19 1.30
N ARG A 40 -4.66 15.66 0.79
CA ARG A 40 -4.96 17.10 0.67
C ARG A 40 -4.99 17.81 2.02
N ASN A 41 -5.31 17.14 3.11
CA ASN A 41 -5.30 17.70 4.45
C ASN A 41 -3.97 17.48 5.19
N GLY A 42 -2.94 16.91 4.54
CA GLY A 42 -1.65 16.59 5.16
C GLY A 42 -1.70 15.40 6.12
N ARG A 43 -2.78 14.60 6.07
CA ARG A 43 -2.90 13.37 6.85
C ARG A 43 -2.18 12.24 6.09
N PRO A 44 -1.27 11.49 6.74
CA PRO A 44 -0.64 10.33 6.13
C PRO A 44 -1.65 9.24 5.76
N VAL A 45 -1.39 8.53 4.66
CA VAL A 45 -2.19 7.43 4.13
C VAL A 45 -1.31 6.20 3.97
N LEU A 46 -1.82 5.02 4.34
CA LEU A 46 -1.15 3.75 4.06
C LEU A 46 -1.54 3.26 2.66
N LEU A 47 -0.55 3.02 1.80
CA LEU A 47 -0.72 2.45 0.47
C LEU A 47 -0.09 1.07 0.43
N MET A 48 -0.90 0.05 0.12
CA MET A 48 -0.42 -1.31 -0.06
C MET A 48 -0.43 -1.64 -1.56
N ASP A 49 0.61 -2.31 -2.02
CA ASP A 49 0.69 -2.79 -3.40
C ASP A 49 0.08 -4.19 -3.55
N ASP A 50 0.20 -4.75 -4.76
CA ASP A 50 -0.32 -6.08 -5.06
C ASP A 50 0.46 -7.19 -4.34
N PHE A 51 -0.25 -8.26 -3.98
CA PHE A 51 0.31 -9.41 -3.24
C PHE A 51 1.45 -10.14 -3.98
N ASP A 52 1.53 -10.02 -5.29
CA ASP A 52 2.54 -10.68 -6.14
C ASP A 52 3.67 -9.73 -6.58
N ARG A 53 3.66 -8.47 -6.13
CA ARG A 53 4.71 -7.50 -6.37
C ARG A 53 5.64 -7.41 -5.16
N GLU A 54 5.48 -6.41 -4.29
CA GLU A 54 6.29 -6.28 -3.07
C GLU A 54 5.55 -6.84 -1.86
N ASN A 55 4.20 -6.85 -1.89
CA ASN A 55 3.37 -7.21 -0.74
C ASN A 55 3.77 -6.39 0.50
N GLU A 56 4.01 -5.10 0.27
CA GLU A 56 4.42 -4.13 1.28
C GLU A 56 3.40 -3.00 1.41
N ALA A 57 3.48 -2.27 2.51
CA ALA A 57 2.64 -1.11 2.76
C ALA A 57 3.50 0.10 3.11
N ASP A 58 3.40 1.15 2.29
CA ASP A 58 4.10 2.41 2.44
C ASP A 58 3.23 3.46 3.15
N LEU A 59 3.83 4.21 4.08
CA LEU A 59 3.19 5.39 4.65
C LEU A 59 3.49 6.62 3.79
N ILE A 60 2.45 7.20 3.19
CA ILE A 60 2.55 8.30 2.23
C ILE A 60 1.97 9.58 2.82
N VAL A 61 2.69 10.68 2.68
CA VAL A 61 2.24 12.03 3.06
C VAL A 61 2.57 13.02 1.95
N ALA A 62 1.71 14.02 1.75
CA ALA A 62 1.98 15.09 0.79
C ALA A 62 3.23 15.88 1.22
N ALA A 63 4.24 15.93 0.35
CA ALA A 63 5.54 16.54 0.66
C ALA A 63 5.43 18.00 1.09
N GLU A 64 4.48 18.76 0.53
CA GLU A 64 4.22 20.16 0.88
C GLU A 64 3.58 20.36 2.27
N LYS A 65 3.05 19.28 2.88
CA LYS A 65 2.32 19.31 4.15
C LYS A 65 2.96 18.48 5.26
N ILE A 66 4.12 17.89 5.00
CA ILE A 66 4.80 17.05 5.98
C ILE A 66 5.19 17.87 7.22
N THR A 67 4.93 17.32 8.40
CA THR A 67 5.30 17.94 9.69
C THR A 67 6.41 17.13 10.36
N VAL A 68 7.02 17.69 11.40
CA VAL A 68 8.05 17.00 12.21
C VAL A 68 7.46 15.74 12.86
N GLU A 69 6.21 15.80 13.30
CA GLU A 69 5.50 14.67 13.90
C GLU A 69 5.29 13.55 12.87
N SER A 70 4.85 13.89 11.67
CA SER A 70 4.67 12.92 10.58
C SER A 70 6.00 12.31 10.14
N MET A 71 7.08 13.11 10.08
CA MET A 71 8.43 12.61 9.81
C MET A 71 8.92 11.66 10.91
N ALA A 72 8.68 11.99 12.19
CA ALA A 72 9.04 11.11 13.30
C ALA A 72 8.30 9.77 13.23
N ARG A 73 7.07 9.75 12.73
CA ARG A 73 6.31 8.52 12.46
C ARG A 73 6.91 7.71 11.32
N LEU A 74 7.23 8.34 10.19
CA LEU A 74 7.90 7.69 9.05
C LEU A 74 9.21 7.00 9.47
N ILE A 75 9.98 7.62 10.37
CA ILE A 75 11.25 7.06 10.84
C ILE A 75 11.04 5.95 11.87
N ARG A 76 10.11 6.12 12.80
CA ARG A 76 9.94 5.19 13.93
C ARG A 76 9.13 3.95 13.58
N ASP A 77 8.09 4.12 12.77
CA ASP A 77 7.07 3.10 12.55
C ASP A 77 7.24 2.39 11.19
N CYS A 78 8.12 2.89 10.30
CA CYS A 78 8.46 2.28 9.00
C CYS A 78 9.93 1.81 8.97
N SER A 79 10.50 1.58 7.78
CA SER A 79 11.89 1.08 7.62
C SER A 79 12.99 2.06 8.06
N GLY A 80 12.65 3.34 8.27
CA GLY A 80 13.61 4.41 8.51
C GLY A 80 14.25 4.99 7.22
N ILE A 81 14.04 4.37 6.06
CA ILE A 81 14.46 4.88 4.75
C ILE A 81 13.31 5.72 4.18
N VAL A 82 13.38 7.03 4.37
CA VAL A 82 12.35 7.96 3.89
C VAL A 82 12.67 8.44 2.48
N CYS A 83 11.78 8.13 1.53
CA CYS A 83 11.92 8.48 0.13
C CYS A 83 11.10 9.73 -0.24
N LEU A 84 11.65 10.58 -1.11
CA LEU A 84 10.91 11.70 -1.73
C LEU A 84 10.57 11.37 -3.19
N CYS A 85 9.28 11.27 -3.45
CA CYS A 85 8.72 11.05 -4.77
C CYS A 85 8.70 12.36 -5.58
N LEU A 86 9.48 12.46 -6.67
CA LEU A 86 9.56 13.62 -7.58
C LEU A 86 9.28 13.25 -9.03
N THR A 87 8.69 14.17 -9.79
CA THR A 87 8.53 14.03 -11.25
C THR A 87 9.86 14.26 -11.98
N ASP A 88 9.95 13.78 -13.21
CA ASP A 88 11.15 13.95 -14.05
C ASP A 88 11.48 15.44 -14.28
N GLU A 89 10.46 16.29 -14.46
CA GLU A 89 10.64 17.73 -14.60
C GLU A 89 11.24 18.34 -13.33
N LYS A 90 10.81 17.87 -12.15
CA LYS A 90 11.32 18.39 -10.88
C LYS A 90 12.76 17.94 -10.62
N LEU A 91 13.12 16.72 -11.02
CA LEU A 91 14.50 16.23 -10.97
C LEU A 91 15.42 17.08 -11.85
N GLN A 92 15.00 17.41 -13.07
CA GLN A 92 15.75 18.28 -13.97
C GLN A 92 15.90 19.70 -13.41
N GLN A 93 14.83 20.27 -12.85
CA GLN A 93 14.88 21.60 -12.22
C GLN A 93 15.84 21.67 -11.03
N LEU A 94 16.01 20.58 -10.31
CA LEU A 94 16.88 20.48 -9.14
C LEU A 94 18.29 19.98 -9.47
N ASP A 95 18.58 19.72 -10.74
CA ASP A 95 19.83 19.10 -11.20
C ASP A 95 20.20 17.83 -10.42
N LEU A 96 19.20 16.97 -10.20
CA LEU A 96 19.35 15.69 -9.51
C LEU A 96 19.51 14.55 -10.52
N PRO A 97 20.75 14.15 -10.87
CA PRO A 97 20.96 13.02 -11.75
C PRO A 97 20.52 11.72 -11.08
N PRO A 98 20.13 10.69 -11.87
CA PRO A 98 19.86 9.38 -11.32
C PRO A 98 21.13 8.81 -10.68
N TRP A 99 20.97 8.08 -9.57
CA TRP A 99 22.10 7.45 -8.90
C TRP A 99 22.80 6.39 -9.78
N SER A 100 22.06 5.74 -10.68
CA SER A 100 22.62 4.85 -11.70
C SER A 100 21.89 5.01 -13.04
N ALA A 101 22.57 4.74 -14.15
CA ALA A 101 22.01 4.89 -15.50
C ALA A 101 20.74 4.05 -15.77
N THR A 102 20.51 3.01 -14.97
CA THR A 102 19.35 2.11 -15.08
C THR A 102 18.19 2.53 -14.18
N MET A 103 18.41 3.38 -13.19
CA MET A 103 17.36 3.85 -12.29
C MET A 103 16.62 5.04 -12.87
N LYS A 104 15.36 4.82 -13.27
CA LYS A 104 14.41 5.90 -13.54
C LYS A 104 13.73 6.34 -12.24
N ALA A 105 13.21 7.57 -12.22
CA ALA A 105 12.57 8.16 -11.05
C ALA A 105 11.51 7.23 -10.42
N VAL A 106 11.47 7.21 -9.08
CA VAL A 106 10.64 6.34 -8.22
C VAL A 106 9.12 6.53 -8.41
N MET A 107 8.68 7.46 -9.27
CA MET A 107 7.28 7.64 -9.67
C MET A 107 6.59 6.34 -10.16
N ALA A 108 7.36 5.35 -10.63
CA ALA A 108 6.83 4.09 -11.13
C ALA A 108 6.22 3.17 -10.06
N GLN A 109 6.46 3.43 -8.77
CA GLN A 109 5.84 2.71 -7.66
C GLN A 109 4.34 3.08 -7.56
N LEU A 110 4.06 4.38 -7.56
CA LEU A 110 2.70 4.94 -7.44
C LEU A 110 1.81 4.63 -8.65
N SER A 111 2.39 4.57 -9.86
CA SER A 111 1.62 4.31 -11.09
C SER A 111 1.19 2.85 -11.26
N ARG A 112 1.69 1.93 -10.43
CA ARG A 112 1.31 0.51 -10.45
C ARG A 112 0.43 0.10 -9.27
N CYS A 113 0.36 0.93 -8.24
CA CYS A 113 -0.52 0.72 -7.07
C CYS A 113 -1.90 1.38 -7.24
N LEU A 114 -2.08 2.22 -8.27
CA LEU A 114 -3.35 2.83 -8.69
C LEU A 114 -3.79 2.23 -10.01
#